data_AF-A0A353Z3C2-F1
#
_entry.id   AF-A0A353Z3C2-F1
#
_cell.length_a   1.000
_cell.length_b   1.000
_cell.length_c   1.000
_cell.angle_alpha   90.00
_cell.angle_beta   90.00
_cell.angle_gamma   90.00
#
_symmetry.space_group_name_H-M   'P 1'
#
loop_
_entity.id
_entity.type
_entity.pdbx_description
1 polymer ?
#
loop_
_entity_poly.entity_id
_entity_poly.type
_entity_poly.pdbx_seq_one_letter_code
_entity_poly.pdbx_strand_id
1 'polypeptide(L)'
;MGTNKYPTAAELEILTILWENEPLTVKEIHEQLLKSKEIGYTTALKIMQNMTQKGFLRREPNGKSHIYYATYSQDVTQQSLLNKFVDSAFGGSATKLVMQLLGNSKTSERELKEI
;
A
#
# COMPACT_ATOMS: atom_id res chain seq x y z
N MET A 1 -20.19 4.11 10.66
CA MET A 1 -19.75 3.24 9.56
C MET A 1 -18.22 3.24 9.59
N GLY A 2 -17.59 2.15 10.02
CA GLY A 2 -16.15 2.13 10.32
C GLY A 2 -15.33 2.28 9.05
N THR A 3 -14.67 3.41 8.86
CA THR A 3 -13.67 3.58 7.80
C THR A 3 -12.54 2.59 8.08
N ASN A 4 -12.40 1.55 7.26
CA ASN A 4 -11.28 0.61 7.37
C ASN A 4 -9.97 1.40 7.24
N LYS A 5 -9.21 1.51 8.34
CA LYS A 5 -7.99 2.32 8.44
C LYS A 5 -6.81 1.80 7.60
N TYR A 6 -6.92 0.61 7.03
CA TYR A 6 -5.82 -0.06 6.36
C TYR A 6 -6.17 -0.35 4.90
N PRO A 7 -5.27 -0.09 3.95
CA PRO A 7 -5.49 -0.45 2.55
C PRO A 7 -5.56 -1.97 2.39
N THR A 8 -6.41 -2.42 1.49
CA THR A 8 -6.36 -3.80 0.95
C THR A 8 -5.15 -3.97 0.03
N ALA A 9 -4.83 -5.21 -0.37
CA ALA A 9 -3.71 -5.46 -1.28
C ALA A 9 -3.81 -4.65 -2.59
N ALA A 10 -5.00 -4.63 -3.21
CA ALA A 10 -5.23 -3.87 -4.45
C ALA A 10 -5.11 -2.35 -4.25
N GLU A 11 -5.51 -1.83 -3.08
CA GLU A 11 -5.37 -0.41 -2.76
C GLU A 11 -3.91 -0.05 -2.45
N LEU A 12 -3.16 -0.97 -1.83
CA LEU A 12 -1.74 -0.79 -1.55
C LEU A 12 -0.92 -0.76 -2.85
N GLU A 13 -1.25 -1.58 -3.85
CA GLU A 13 -0.61 -1.50 -5.16
C GLU A 13 -0.76 -0.12 -5.82
N ILE A 14 -1.95 0.48 -5.72
CA ILE A 14 -2.19 1.84 -6.24
C ILE A 14 -1.41 2.88 -5.44
N LEU A 15 -1.33 2.73 -4.11
CA LEU A 15 -0.51 3.62 -3.28
C LEU A 15 0.96 3.53 -3.64
N THR A 16 1.49 2.33 -3.87
CA THR A 16 2.88 2.14 -4.32
C THR A 16 3.16 2.88 -5.62
N ILE A 17 2.27 2.76 -6.61
CA ILE A 17 2.40 3.48 -7.89
C ILE A 17 2.41 5.00 -7.65
N LEU A 18 1.53 5.51 -6.77
CA LEU A 18 1.45 6.94 -6.48
C LEU A 18 2.66 7.47 -5.71
N TRP A 19 3.19 6.74 -4.72
CA TRP A 19 4.36 7.20 -3.97
C TRP A 19 5.58 7.45 -4.86
N GLU A 20 5.69 6.74 -5.97
CA GLU A 20 6.79 6.91 -6.93
C GLU A 20 6.51 7.95 -8.02
N ASN A 21 5.25 8.19 -8.37
CA ASN A 21 4.88 8.87 -9.62
C ASN A 21 3.79 9.94 -9.48
N GLU A 22 3.33 10.26 -8.27
CA GLU A 22 2.25 11.23 -8.09
C GLU A 22 2.63 12.66 -8.55
N PRO A 23 1.66 13.45 -9.05
CA PRO A 23 0.26 13.10 -9.29
C PRO A 23 0.01 12.26 -10.53
N LEU A 24 -0.98 11.36 -10.47
CA LEU A 24 -1.43 10.58 -11.62
C LEU A 24 -2.95 10.61 -11.83
N THR A 25 -3.37 10.48 -13.08
CA THR A 25 -4.75 10.21 -13.47
C THR A 25 -5.10 8.73 -13.33
N VAL A 26 -6.39 8.41 -13.36
CA VAL A 26 -6.88 7.02 -13.39
C VAL A 26 -6.31 6.24 -14.57
N LYS A 27 -6.13 6.91 -15.72
CA LYS A 27 -5.58 6.31 -16.93
C LYS A 27 -4.12 5.88 -16.72
N GLU A 28 -3.29 6.77 -16.19
CA GLU A 28 -1.87 6.47 -15.97
C GLU A 28 -1.69 5.38 -14.90
N ILE A 29 -2.48 5.40 -13.82
CA ILE A 29 -2.47 4.32 -12.83
C ILE A 29 -2.91 2.99 -13.45
N HIS A 30 -3.95 3.00 -14.28
CA HIS A 30 -4.42 1.80 -14.98
C HIS A 30 -3.33 1.22 -15.90
N GLU A 31 -2.64 2.06 -16.66
CA GLU A 31 -1.52 1.65 -17.51
C GLU A 31 -0.36 1.04 -16.71
N GLN A 32 -0.05 1.58 -15.52
CA GLN A 32 0.95 1.01 -14.62
C GLN A 32 0.50 -0.35 -14.05
N LEU A 33 -0.76 -0.47 -13.63
CA LEU A 33 -1.32 -1.74 -13.12
C LEU A 33 -1.31 -2.85 -14.17
N LEU A 34 -1.52 -2.51 -15.45
CA LEU A 34 -1.48 -3.47 -16.55
C LEU A 34 -0.09 -4.10 -16.77
N LYS A 35 0.98 -3.50 -16.23
CA LYS A 35 2.33 -4.09 -16.30
C LYS A 35 2.48 -5.33 -15.42
N SER A 36 1.69 -5.45 -14.36
CA SER A 36 1.79 -6.54 -13.39
C SER A 36 0.57 -7.46 -13.38
N LYS A 37 -0.62 -6.97 -13.76
CA LYS A 37 -1.86 -7.76 -13.78
C LYS A 37 -2.89 -7.27 -14.78
N GLU A 38 -3.73 -8.17 -15.28
CA GLU A 38 -4.91 -7.78 -16.05
C GLU A 38 -6.01 -7.23 -15.13
N ILE A 39 -6.40 -5.97 -15.36
CA ILE A 39 -7.49 -5.31 -14.66
C ILE A 39 -8.23 -4.38 -15.62
N GLY A 40 -9.57 -4.36 -15.54
CA GLY A 40 -10.38 -3.45 -16.35
C GLY A 40 -10.30 -2.00 -15.86
N TYR A 41 -10.35 -1.03 -16.78
CA TYR A 41 -10.29 0.40 -16.46
C TYR A 41 -11.35 0.84 -15.43
N THR A 42 -12.59 0.38 -15.59
CA THR A 42 -13.69 0.72 -14.68
C THR A 42 -13.50 0.12 -13.29
N THR A 43 -12.81 -1.00 -13.17
CA THR A 43 -12.42 -1.60 -11.89
C THR A 43 -11.37 -0.74 -11.20
N ALA A 44 -10.31 -0.33 -11.90
CA ALA A 44 -9.31 0.60 -11.37
C ALA A 44 -9.96 1.91 -10.91
N LEU A 45 -10.84 2.49 -11.73
CA LEU A 45 -11.61 3.68 -11.40
C LEU A 45 -12.43 3.50 -10.11
N LYS A 46 -13.17 2.40 -9.98
CA LYS A 46 -13.97 2.11 -8.77
C LYS A 46 -13.10 1.97 -7.52
N ILE A 47 -11.95 1.30 -7.63
CA ILE A 47 -11.02 1.18 -6.50
C ILE A 47 -10.54 2.57 -6.08
N MET A 48 -10.11 3.42 -7.02
CA MET A 48 -9.64 4.78 -6.71
C MET A 48 -10.74 5.67 -6.10
N GLN A 49 -11.98 5.55 -6.58
CA GLN A 49 -13.14 6.23 -5.99
C GLN A 49 -13.38 5.79 -4.54
N ASN A 50 -13.32 4.48 -4.27
CA ASN A 50 -13.47 3.94 -2.93
C ASN A 50 -12.32 4.39 -2.01
N MET A 51 -11.08 4.40 -2.51
CA MET A 51 -9.93 4.90 -1.76
C MET A 51 -10.05 6.39 -1.42
N THR A 52 -10.61 7.19 -2.33
CA THR A 52 -10.91 8.61 -2.07
C THR A 52 -11.94 8.76 -0.97
N GLN A 53 -13.03 7.97 -1.00
CA GLN A 53 -14.05 7.98 0.05
C GLN A 53 -13.50 7.52 1.41
N LYS A 54 -12.54 6.59 1.41
CA LYS A 54 -11.85 6.13 2.63
C LYS A 54 -10.79 7.13 3.13
N GLY A 55 -10.45 8.15 2.35
CA GLY A 55 -9.43 9.15 2.70
C GLY A 55 -7.99 8.69 2.47
N PHE A 56 -7.77 7.64 1.67
CA PHE A 56 -6.41 7.24 1.26
C PHE A 56 -5.88 8.10 0.12
N LEU A 57 -6.76 8.61 -0.73
CA LEU A 57 -6.41 9.45 -1.87
C LEU A 57 -7.09 10.82 -1.75
N ARG A 58 -6.35 11.86 -2.11
CA ARG A 58 -6.93 13.17 -2.45
C ARG A 58 -6.95 13.30 -3.97
N ARG A 59 -7.94 14.03 -4.50
CA ARG A 59 -8.06 14.27 -5.93
C ARG A 59 -8.32 15.74 -6.22
N GLU A 60 -7.78 16.20 -7.34
CA GLU A 60 -7.97 17.56 -7.85
C GLU A 60 -8.51 17.50 -9.28
N PRO A 61 -9.41 18.43 -9.66
CA PRO A 61 -9.86 18.55 -11.05
C PRO A 61 -8.68 18.88 -11.98
N ASN A 62 -8.60 18.21 -13.13
CA ASN A 62 -7.67 18.52 -14.21
C ASN A 62 -8.41 18.50 -15.55
N GLY A 63 -8.98 19.64 -15.94
CA GLY A 63 -9.86 19.73 -17.11
C GLY A 63 -11.09 18.83 -16.97
N LYS A 64 -11.21 17.82 -17.85
CA LYS A 64 -12.30 16.83 -17.82
C LYS A 64 -11.98 15.58 -16.99
N SER A 65 -10.78 15.49 -16.42
CA SER A 65 -10.32 14.36 -15.62
C SER A 65 -10.01 14.79 -14.18
N HIS A 66 -9.51 13.84 -13.39
CA HIS A 66 -8.99 14.09 -12.04
C HIS A 66 -7.58 13.54 -11.94
N ILE A 67 -6.71 14.28 -11.26
CA ILE A 67 -5.41 13.80 -10.80
C ILE A 67 -5.51 13.41 -9.32
N TYR A 68 -4.76 12.39 -8.93
CA TYR A 68 -4.81 11.78 -7.61
C TYR A 68 -3.43 11.84 -6.97
N TYR A 69 -3.44 11.97 -5.64
CA TYR A 69 -2.26 11.92 -4.79
C TYR A 69 -2.55 10.99 -3.60
N ALA A 70 -1.52 10.33 -3.09
CA ALA A 70 -1.58 9.65 -1.82
C ALA A 70 -1.79 10.67 -0.68
N THR A 71 -2.70 10.37 0.24
CA THR A 71 -2.95 11.23 1.41
C THR A 71 -1.92 11.00 2.51
N TYR A 72 -1.42 9.77 2.61
CA TYR A 72 -0.41 9.36 3.59
C TYR A 72 0.86 8.91 2.86
N SER A 73 2.01 9.20 3.46
CA SER A 73 3.29 8.73 2.96
C SER A 73 3.41 7.21 3.04
N GLN A 74 4.37 6.67 2.29
CA GLN A 74 4.74 5.27 2.31
C GLN A 74 5.09 4.81 3.72
N ASP A 75 5.99 5.51 4.40
CA ASP A 75 6.47 5.14 5.73
C ASP A 75 5.33 5.04 6.76
N VAL A 76 4.44 6.04 6.79
CA VAL A 76 3.30 6.07 7.72
C VAL A 76 2.37 4.89 7.46
N THR A 77 2.11 4.59 6.19
CA THR A 77 1.22 3.49 5.79
C THR A 77 1.85 2.14 6.13
N GLN A 78 3.13 1.94 5.82
CA GLN A 78 3.87 0.71 6.10
C GLN A 78 3.99 0.45 7.60
N GLN A 79 4.32 1.47 8.40
CA GLN A 79 4.38 1.36 9.86
C GLN A 79 3.02 0.96 10.44
N SER A 80 1.94 1.58 9.97
CA SER A 80 0.57 1.25 10.39
C SER A 80 0.19 -0.21 10.06
N LEU A 81 0.53 -0.67 8.84
CA LEU A 81 0.30 -2.06 8.43
C LEU A 81 1.12 -3.06 9.26
N LEU A 82 2.40 -2.76 9.52
CA LEU A 82 3.27 -3.60 10.34
C LEU A 82 2.74 -3.72 11.77
N ASN A 83 2.38 -2.60 12.40
CA ASN A 83 1.82 -2.60 13.75
C ASN A 83 0.55 -3.46 13.81
N LYS A 84 -0.37 -3.29 12.84
CA LYS A 84 -1.56 -4.14 12.74
C LYS A 84 -1.20 -5.62 12.62
N PHE A 85 -0.20 -5.95 11.82
CA PHE A 85 0.23 -7.33 11.61
C PHE A 85 0.83 -7.93 12.89
N VAL A 86 1.70 -7.19 13.58
CA VAL A 86 2.27 -7.62 14.86
C VAL A 86 1.17 -7.84 15.90
N ASP A 87 0.21 -6.92 16.00
CA ASP A 87 -0.90 -7.02 16.93
C ASP A 87 -1.80 -8.23 16.61
N SER A 88 -2.18 -8.41 15.33
CA SER A 88 -3.15 -9.43 14.94
C SER A 88 -2.58 -10.84 14.79
N ALA A 89 -1.33 -11.00 14.33
CA ALA A 89 -0.72 -12.30 14.08
C ALA A 89 0.26 -12.75 15.17
N PHE A 90 0.87 -11.81 15.90
CA PHE A 90 1.89 -12.10 16.93
C PHE A 90 1.49 -11.66 18.34
N GLY A 91 0.25 -11.20 18.52
CA GLY A 91 -0.27 -10.76 19.83
C GLY A 91 0.51 -9.58 20.40
N GLY A 92 0.95 -8.66 19.54
CA GLY A 92 1.71 -7.47 19.94
C GLY A 92 3.20 -7.74 20.20
N SER A 93 3.69 -8.97 20.03
CA SER A 93 5.08 -9.32 20.34
C SER A 93 6.00 -9.14 19.13
N ALA A 94 6.68 -7.99 19.08
CA ALA A 94 7.77 -7.75 18.12
C ALA A 94 8.88 -8.80 18.22
N THR A 95 9.21 -9.26 19.44
CA THR A 95 10.21 -10.31 19.66
C THR A 95 9.84 -11.61 18.95
N LYS A 96 8.57 -12.05 18.99
CA LYS A 96 8.13 -13.26 18.27
C LYS A 96 8.26 -13.12 16.75
N LEU A 97 7.95 -11.94 16.21
CA LEU A 97 8.16 -11.66 14.79
C LEU A 97 9.65 -11.77 14.43
N VAL A 98 10.54 -11.13 15.19
CA VAL A 98 11.99 -11.19 14.95
C VAL A 98 12.50 -12.63 15.04
N MET A 99 12.10 -13.39 16.07
CA MET A 99 12.47 -14.80 16.20
C MET A 99 11.99 -15.65 15.02
N GLN A 100 10.80 -15.37 14.47
CA GLN A 100 10.30 -16.08 13.29
C GLN A 100 11.09 -15.74 12.01
N LEU A 101 11.50 -14.48 11.83
CA LEU A 101 12.35 -14.06 10.71
C LEU A 101 13.73 -14.71 10.79
N LEU A 102 14.32 -14.77 11.99
CA LEU A 102 15.60 -15.44 12.27
C LEU A 102 15.50 -16.97 12.17
N GLY A 103 14.37 -17.56 12.58
CA GLY A 103 14.14 -19.01 12.51
C GLY A 103 13.87 -19.51 11.08
N ASN A 104 13.32 -18.65 10.22
CA ASN A 104 13.07 -18.97 8.81
C ASN A 104 14.29 -18.70 7.91
N SER A 105 15.30 -18.00 8.40
CA SER A 105 16.58 -17.80 7.72
C SER A 105 17.54 -18.93 8.08
N LYS A 106 17.62 -19.96 7.21
CA LYS A 106 18.72 -20.94 7.18
C LYS A 106 20.11 -20.32 6.85
N THR A 107 20.30 -19.03 7.08
CA THR A 107 21.49 -18.26 6.65
C THR A 107 21.82 -17.13 7.64
N SER A 108 21.84 -17.44 8.93
CA SER A 108 22.15 -16.45 9.98
C SER A 108 23.63 -16.06 10.11
N GLU A 109 24.59 -16.69 9.41
CA GLU A 109 26.01 -16.33 9.59
C GLU A 109 26.53 -15.23 8.65
N ARG A 110 25.83 -14.91 7.55
CA ARG A 110 26.27 -13.86 6.61
C ARG A 110 25.59 -12.50 6.81
N GLU A 111 24.31 -12.46 7.15
CA GLU A 111 23.55 -11.20 7.23
C GLU A 111 23.76 -10.42 8.54
N LEU A 112 24.16 -11.11 9.63
CA LEU A 112 24.44 -10.48 10.94
C LEU A 112 25.69 -9.58 10.95
N LYS A 113 26.49 -9.56 9.88
CA LYS A 113 27.70 -8.71 9.76
C LYS A 113 27.46 -7.37 9.07
N GLU A 114 26.25 -7.11 8.57
CA GLU A 114 25.94 -5.88 7.80
C GLU A 114 25.01 -4.90 8.53
N ILE A 115 24.73 -5.13 9.83
CA ILE A 115 24.00 -4.20 10.70
C ILE A 115 24.96 -3.61 11.73
#